data_AF-A0A1Y1KMM8-F1
#
_entry.id   AF-A0A1Y1KMM8-F1
#
_cell.length_a   1.000
_cell.length_b   1.000
_cell.length_c   1.000
_cell.angle_alpha   90.00
_cell.angle_beta   90.00
_cell.angle_gamma   90.00
#
_symmetry.space_group_name_H-M   'P 1'
#
loop_
_entity.id
_entity.type
_entity.pdbx_description
1 polymer ?
#
loop_
_entity_poly.entity_id
_entity_poly.type
_entity_poly.pdbx_seq_one_letter_code
_entity_poly.pdbx_strand_id
1 'polypeptide(L)'
;MDELKHKILGLLNKQTPKIPSMGFSDANYQFLQPGILSINSKTVTEVNRPADQDILESIEKAYFSVSEDFDICRFELSKLPEYLDCDDIQRDFKRLKQQHQVVANKVLQLILEQTANCEEEFLRVLEVRDRLAE
;
A
#
# COMPACT_ATOMS: atom_id res chain seq x y z
N MET A 1 -29.37 34.82 -2.90
CA MET A 1 -28.00 34.25 -2.90
C MET A 1 -27.98 32.87 -3.55
N ASP A 2 -28.92 32.58 -4.46
CA ASP A 2 -29.16 31.22 -4.96
C ASP A 2 -28.85 31.07 -6.45
N GLU A 3 -28.76 32.18 -7.19
CA GLU A 3 -28.36 32.18 -8.60
C GLU A 3 -26.87 31.88 -8.81
N LEU A 4 -26.01 32.25 -7.86
CA LEU A 4 -24.57 31.95 -7.93
C LEU A 4 -24.31 30.45 -7.75
N LYS A 5 -25.10 29.78 -6.90
CA LYS A 5 -24.98 28.35 -6.63
C LYS A 5 -25.39 27.51 -7.84
N HIS A 6 -26.45 27.91 -8.55
CA HIS A 6 -26.88 27.21 -9.77
C HIS A 6 -25.93 27.42 -10.95
N LYS A 7 -25.22 28.56 -11.01
CA LYS A 7 -24.21 28.82 -12.05
C LYS A 7 -22.91 28.03 -11.85
N ILE A 8 -22.54 27.74 -10.60
CA ILE A 8 -21.36 26.90 -10.27
C ILE A 8 -21.65 25.41 -10.50
N LEU A 9 -22.84 24.92 -10.13
CA LEU A 9 -23.24 23.53 -10.41
C LEU A 9 -23.37 23.22 -11.92
N GLY A 10 -23.69 24.22 -12.74
CA GLY A 10 -23.80 24.07 -14.20
C GLY A 10 -22.47 23.87 -14.93
N LEU A 11 -21.33 24.13 -14.29
CA LEU A 11 -20.00 23.92 -14.87
C LEU A 11 -19.40 22.54 -14.58
N LEU A 12 -19.93 21.80 -13.61
CA LEU A 12 -19.45 20.47 -13.24
C LEU A 12 -20.00 19.34 -14.14
N ASN A 13 -20.94 19.66 -15.04
CA ASN A 13 -21.59 18.69 -15.93
C ASN A 13 -21.17 18.82 -17.40
N LYS A 14 -20.00 19.37 -17.69
CA LYS A 14 -19.47 19.45 -19.07
C LYS A 14 -18.17 18.66 -19.20
N GLN A 15 -18.36 17.46 -19.75
CA GLN A 15 -17.42 16.74 -20.61
C GLN A 15 -16.11 16.31 -19.94
N THR A 16 -16.09 15.05 -19.50
CA THR A 16 -14.84 14.29 -19.34
C THR A 16 -14.01 14.39 -20.62
N PRO A 17 -12.78 14.93 -20.60
CA PRO A 17 -11.90 14.81 -21.74
C PRO A 17 -11.57 13.32 -21.92
N LYS A 18 -11.93 12.75 -23.08
CA LYS A 18 -11.43 11.44 -23.51
C LYS A 18 -9.93 11.59 -23.75
N ILE A 19 -9.13 11.21 -22.76
CA ILE A 19 -7.70 11.02 -22.93
C ILE A 19 -7.53 9.87 -23.94
N PRO A 20 -6.79 10.05 -25.05
CA PRO A 20 -6.51 8.95 -25.95
C PRO A 20 -5.72 7.88 -25.19
N SER A 21 -6.20 6.63 -25.28
CA SER A 21 -5.48 5.46 -24.78
C SER A 21 -4.20 5.28 -25.61
N MET A 22 -3.11 5.92 -25.20
CA MET A 22 -1.77 5.53 -25.62
C MET A 22 -1.50 4.17 -24.96
N GLY A 23 -1.35 3.13 -25.77
CA GLY A 23 -1.33 1.72 -25.41
C GLY A 23 -0.26 1.29 -24.40
N PHE A 24 -0.43 1.69 -23.15
CA PHE A 24 0.16 1.06 -21.98
C PHE A 24 -0.95 0.29 -21.28
N SER A 25 -1.28 -0.90 -21.77
CA SER A 25 -2.14 -1.83 -21.05
C SER A 25 -1.33 -2.41 -19.89
N ASP A 26 -1.27 -1.65 -18.80
CA ASP A 26 -0.71 -2.11 -17.55
C ASP A 26 -1.73 -3.01 -16.84
N ALA A 27 -1.95 -4.19 -17.43
CA ALA A 27 -2.83 -5.21 -16.88
C ALA A 27 -2.11 -6.10 -15.84
N ASN A 28 -0.85 -5.78 -15.49
CA ASN A 28 -0.05 -6.62 -14.60
C ASN A 28 0.63 -5.87 -13.43
N TYR A 29 0.71 -4.54 -13.46
CA TYR A 29 1.07 -3.76 -12.28
C TYR A 29 -0.16 -3.06 -11.71
N GLN A 30 -0.86 -3.76 -10.82
CA GLN A 30 -1.78 -3.12 -9.88
C GLN A 30 -0.97 -2.41 -8.80
N PHE A 31 -0.19 -1.39 -9.15
CA PHE A 31 0.24 -0.41 -8.16
C PHE A 31 -1.02 0.34 -7.73
N LEU A 32 -1.46 0.10 -6.51
CA LEU A 32 -2.67 0.69 -5.94
C LEU A 32 -2.58 2.22 -6.07
N GLN A 33 -3.33 2.78 -7.01
CA GLN A 33 -3.55 4.22 -7.05
C GLN A 33 -4.18 4.64 -5.70
N PRO A 34 -3.73 5.74 -5.09
CA PRO A 34 -4.23 6.21 -3.78
C PRO A 34 -5.70 6.66 -3.77
N GLY A 35 -6.47 6.42 -4.84
CA GLY A 35 -7.86 6.86 -5.00
C GLY A 35 -8.93 5.78 -4.91
N ILE A 36 -8.59 4.49 -4.79
CA ILE A 36 -9.60 3.40 -4.69
C ILE A 36 -9.28 2.49 -3.51
N LEU A 37 -9.33 3.03 -2.30
CA LEU A 37 -9.59 2.21 -1.11
C LEU A 37 -11.10 1.91 -1.08
N SER A 38 -11.56 1.05 -1.99
CA SER A 38 -12.84 0.39 -1.82
C SER A 38 -12.65 -0.64 -0.71
N ILE A 39 -13.08 -0.25 0.49
CA ILE A 39 -13.05 -1.06 1.70
C ILE A 39 -13.93 -2.28 1.45
N ASN A 40 -13.35 -3.37 0.96
CA ASN A 40 -13.92 -4.69 1.16
C ASN A 40 -13.58 -5.11 2.59
N SER A 41 -14.45 -4.76 3.54
CA SER A 41 -14.36 -5.07 4.98
C SER A 41 -14.35 -6.57 5.33
N LYS A 42 -14.09 -7.47 4.35
CA LYS A 42 -14.06 -8.92 4.54
C LYS A 42 -12.67 -9.55 4.53
N THR A 43 -11.60 -8.81 4.23
CA THR A 43 -10.23 -9.38 4.20
C THR A 43 -9.33 -8.96 5.36
N VAL A 44 -9.81 -8.11 6.27
CA VAL A 44 -9.01 -7.59 7.40
C VAL A 44 -8.95 -8.59 8.58
N THR A 45 -9.76 -9.66 8.56
CA THR A 45 -9.95 -10.53 9.74
C THR A 45 -9.02 -11.75 9.81
N GLU A 46 -8.18 -12.01 8.81
CA GLU A 46 -7.38 -13.26 8.72
C GLU A 46 -5.87 -13.02 8.89
N VAL A 47 -5.45 -11.90 9.49
CA VAL A 47 -4.06 -11.36 9.36
C VAL A 47 -3.14 -11.71 10.55
N ASN A 48 -3.48 -12.74 11.31
CA ASN A 48 -2.58 -13.32 12.33
C ASN A 48 -2.49 -14.84 12.17
N ARG A 49 -2.45 -15.31 10.92
CA ARG A 49 -2.09 -16.70 10.68
C ARG A 49 -0.58 -16.85 10.99
N PRO A 50 -0.16 -17.86 11.76
CA PRO A 50 1.26 -18.15 12.00
C PRO A 50 2.09 -18.17 10.71
N ALA A 51 1.47 -18.64 9.62
CA ALA A 51 2.05 -18.66 8.29
C ALA A 51 2.47 -17.28 7.75
N ASP A 52 1.76 -16.19 8.08
CA ASP A 52 2.10 -14.84 7.61
C ASP A 52 3.34 -14.32 8.34
N GLN A 53 3.47 -14.63 9.63
CA GLN A 53 4.67 -14.32 10.40
C GLN A 53 5.88 -15.12 9.90
N ASP A 54 5.70 -16.41 9.60
CA ASP A 54 6.74 -17.24 8.99
C ASP A 54 7.18 -16.69 7.62
N ILE A 55 6.23 -16.18 6.82
CA ILE A 55 6.54 -15.53 5.54
C ILE A 55 7.35 -14.25 5.77
N LEU A 56 6.99 -13.41 6.73
CA LEU A 56 7.76 -12.20 7.06
C LEU A 56 9.18 -12.52 7.53
N GLU A 57 9.34 -13.55 8.36
CA GLU A 57 10.65 -14.01 8.85
C GLU A 57 11.51 -14.65 7.75
N SER A 58 10.86 -15.21 6.71
CA SER A 58 11.55 -15.75 5.53
C SER A 58 12.09 -14.68 4.59
N ILE A 59 11.69 -13.41 4.74
CA ILE A 59 12.15 -12.32 3.88
C ILE A 59 13.62 -12.03 4.17
N GLU A 60 14.41 -11.92 3.11
CA GLU A 60 15.83 -11.69 3.25
C GLU A 60 16.13 -10.30 3.83
N LYS A 61 17.03 -10.26 4.81
CA LYS A 61 17.38 -9.03 5.53
C LYS A 61 17.98 -7.95 4.63
N ALA A 62 18.57 -8.37 3.51
CA ALA A 62 19.15 -7.47 2.51
C ALA A 62 18.12 -6.45 1.98
N TYR A 63 16.84 -6.82 1.82
CA TYR A 63 15.81 -5.88 1.36
C TYR A 63 15.51 -4.73 2.33
N PHE A 64 15.89 -4.86 3.61
CA PHE A 64 15.70 -3.82 4.62
C PHE A 64 16.93 -2.93 4.79
N SER A 65 17.96 -3.07 3.95
CA SER A 65 19.14 -2.22 4.03
C SER A 65 18.79 -0.76 3.71
N VAL A 66 19.18 0.16 4.59
CA VAL A 66 18.96 1.61 4.45
C VAL A 66 20.08 2.29 3.63
N SER A 67 20.99 1.50 3.05
CA SER A 67 22.08 2.03 2.22
C SER A 67 21.57 2.51 0.87
N GLU A 68 21.91 3.75 0.49
CA GLU A 68 21.55 4.33 -0.81
C GLU A 68 22.15 3.55 -2.01
N ASP A 69 23.21 2.78 -1.78
CA ASP A 69 23.88 1.98 -2.81
C ASP A 69 23.25 0.59 -3.06
N PHE A 70 22.20 0.21 -2.31
CA PHE A 70 21.59 -1.10 -2.47
C PHE A 70 20.65 -1.17 -3.68
N ASP A 71 21.13 -1.80 -4.75
CA ASP A 71 20.34 -2.09 -5.94
C ASP A 71 19.65 -3.46 -5.82
N ILE A 72 18.36 -3.43 -5.51
CA ILE A 72 17.49 -4.60 -5.36
C ILE A 72 17.44 -5.43 -6.65
N CYS A 73 17.40 -4.77 -7.81
CA CYS A 73 17.33 -5.45 -9.10
C CYS A 73 18.62 -6.22 -9.35
N ARG A 74 19.77 -5.58 -9.12
CA ARG A 74 21.08 -6.23 -9.28
C ARG A 74 21.28 -7.36 -8.28
N PHE A 75 20.77 -7.20 -7.05
CA PHE A 75 20.82 -8.24 -6.02
C PHE A 75 20.06 -9.50 -6.43
N GLU A 76 18.83 -9.37 -6.92
CA GLU A 76 18.05 -10.53 -7.41
C GLU A 76 18.65 -11.15 -8.66
N LEU A 77 19.10 -10.33 -9.61
CA LEU A 77 19.74 -10.83 -10.83
C LEU A 77 21.03 -11.62 -10.53
N SER A 78 21.74 -11.29 -9.45
CA SER A 78 22.96 -12.01 -9.04
C SER A 78 22.69 -13.42 -8.49
N LYS A 79 21.46 -13.70 -8.06
CA LYS A 79 21.05 -15.02 -7.53
C LYS A 79 20.59 -15.98 -8.62
N LEU A 80 20.37 -15.48 -9.84
CA LEU A 80 19.87 -16.31 -10.92
C LEU A 80 20.93 -17.33 -11.36
N PRO A 81 20.53 -18.59 -11.58
CA PRO A 81 21.43 -19.62 -12.10
C PRO A 81 21.83 -19.32 -13.55
N GLU A 82 22.96 -19.90 -13.97
CA GLU A 82 23.46 -19.79 -15.36
C GLU A 82 22.49 -20.40 -16.39
N TYR A 83 21.73 -21.41 -15.96
CA TYR A 83 20.62 -21.99 -16.73
C TYR A 83 19.29 -21.58 -16.11
N LEU A 84 18.53 -20.77 -16.85
CA LEU A 84 17.23 -20.28 -16.44
C LEU A 84 16.13 -21.28 -16.79
N ASP A 85 15.37 -21.71 -15.80
CA ASP A 85 14.14 -22.48 -15.99
C ASP A 85 12.92 -21.59 -15.74
N CYS A 86 11.93 -21.69 -16.63
CA CYS A 86 10.69 -20.91 -16.55
C CYS A 86 9.91 -21.25 -15.28
N ASP A 87 9.90 -22.52 -14.86
CA ASP A 87 9.15 -22.95 -13.68
C ASP A 87 9.77 -22.41 -12.38
N ASP A 88 11.09 -22.35 -12.30
CA ASP A 88 11.81 -21.77 -11.17
C ASP A 88 11.59 -20.26 -11.07
N ILE A 89 11.67 -19.53 -12.20
CA ILE A 89 11.36 -18.09 -12.24
C ILE A 89 9.91 -17.83 -11.80
N GLN A 90 8.96 -18.65 -12.27
CA GLN A 90 7.56 -18.51 -11.89
C GLN A 90 7.34 -18.78 -10.40
N ARG A 91 8.06 -19.75 -9.83
CA ARG A 91 8.03 -20.06 -8.39
C ARG A 91 8.57 -18.90 -7.56
N ASP A 92 9.72 -18.34 -7.95
CA ASP A 92 10.32 -17.19 -7.29
C ASP A 92 9.42 -15.96 -7.37
N PHE A 93 8.85 -15.69 -8.54
CA PHE A 93 7.88 -14.60 -8.71
C PHE A 93 6.66 -14.77 -7.79
N LYS A 94 6.12 -15.98 -7.69
CA LYS A 94 4.98 -16.26 -6.80
C LYS A 94 5.36 -16.06 -5.33
N ARG A 95 6.55 -16.49 -4.92
CA ARG A 95 7.08 -16.26 -3.56
C ARG A 95 7.21 -14.76 -3.26
N LEU A 96 7.87 -14.01 -4.14
CA LEU A 96 8.05 -12.55 -4.01
C LEU A 96 6.71 -11.82 -3.94
N LYS A 97 5.75 -12.21 -4.78
CA LYS A 97 4.38 -11.65 -4.76
C LYS A 97 3.67 -11.91 -3.43
N GLN A 98 3.79 -13.12 -2.90
CA GLN A 98 3.20 -13.47 -1.60
C GLN A 98 3.84 -12.67 -0.46
N GLN A 99 5.17 -12.59 -0.43
CA GLN A 99 5.91 -11.79 0.55
C GLN A 99 5.48 -10.31 0.48
N HIS A 100 5.39 -9.74 -0.72
CA HIS A 100 4.93 -8.36 -0.91
C HIS A 100 3.52 -8.14 -0.36
N GLN A 101 2.58 -9.06 -0.63
CA GLN A 101 1.21 -8.95 -0.12
C GLN A 101 1.15 -8.97 1.40
N VAL A 102 1.90 -9.86 2.05
CA VAL A 102 1.94 -9.94 3.51
C VAL A 102 2.55 -8.67 4.12
N VAL A 103 3.66 -8.18 3.54
CA VAL A 103 4.29 -6.92 3.97
C VAL A 103 3.34 -5.74 3.80
N ALA A 104 2.67 -5.61 2.65
CA ALA A 104 1.74 -4.52 2.38
C ALA A 104 0.58 -4.51 3.40
N ASN A 105 0.00 -5.68 3.69
CA ASN A 105 -1.04 -5.82 4.71
C ASN A 105 -0.52 -5.43 6.10
N LYS A 106 0.69 -5.87 6.47
CA LYS A 106 1.28 -5.56 7.77
C LYS A 106 1.59 -4.07 7.93
N VAL A 107 2.14 -3.44 6.89
CA VAL A 107 2.39 -1.98 6.88
C VAL A 107 1.08 -1.21 7.01
N LEU A 108 0.04 -1.59 6.26
CA LEU A 108 -1.27 -0.96 6.40
C LEU A 108 -1.81 -1.08 7.83
N GLN A 109 -1.69 -2.27 8.44
CA GLN A 109 -2.11 -2.47 9.82
C GLN A 109 -1.33 -1.57 10.78
N LEU A 110 0.00 -1.49 10.65
CA LEU A 110 0.83 -0.62 11.49
C LEU A 110 0.44 0.86 11.34
N ILE A 111 0.10 1.30 10.12
CA ILE A 111 -0.39 2.65 9.88
C ILE A 111 -1.72 2.87 10.62
N LEU A 112 -2.66 1.94 10.51
CA LEU A 112 -3.97 2.04 11.19
C LEU A 112 -3.81 2.06 12.72
N GLU A 113 -2.98 1.17 13.27
CA GLU A 113 -2.67 1.12 14.70
C GLU A 113 -2.02 2.42 15.18
N GLN A 114 -1.03 2.94 14.44
CA GLN A 114 -0.37 4.19 14.77
C GLN A 114 -1.35 5.37 14.71
N THR A 115 -2.25 5.42 13.73
CA THR A 115 -3.26 6.49 13.65
C THR A 115 -4.23 6.44 14.83
N ALA A 116 -4.67 5.25 15.27
CA ALA A 116 -5.53 5.10 16.43
C ALA A 116 -4.81 5.50 17.73
N ASN A 117 -3.55 5.11 17.89
CA ASN A 117 -2.75 5.49 19.06
C ASN A 117 -2.49 7.01 19.10
N CYS A 118 -2.22 7.63 17.94
CA CYS A 118 -2.11 9.09 17.85
C CYS A 118 -3.41 9.80 18.21
N GLU A 119 -4.56 9.26 17.83
CA GLU A 119 -5.87 9.80 18.19
C GLU A 119 -6.13 9.72 19.72
N GLU A 120 -5.79 8.59 20.34
CA GLU A 120 -5.89 8.44 21.80
C GLU A 120 -5.02 9.45 22.55
N GLU A 121 -3.75 9.59 22.15
CA GLU A 121 -2.83 10.55 22.76
C GLU A 121 -3.30 11.99 22.53
N PHE A 122 -3.86 12.30 21.36
CA PHE A 122 -4.45 13.60 21.09
C PHE A 122 -5.65 13.90 22.02
N LEU A 123 -6.52 12.92 22.25
CA LEU A 123 -7.64 13.07 23.20
C LEU A 123 -7.15 13.31 24.63
N ARG A 124 -6.09 12.62 25.07
CA ARG A 124 -5.47 12.86 26.39
C ARG A 124 -4.90 14.27 26.50
N VAL A 125 -4.22 14.75 25.46
CA VAL A 125 -3.69 16.13 25.44
C VAL A 125 -4.83 17.16 25.52
N LEU A 126 -5.94 16.93 24.81
CA LEU A 126 -7.14 17.78 24.90
C LEU A 126 -7.73 17.77 26.32
N GLU A 127 -7.86 16.60 26.95
CA GLU A 127 -8.38 16.49 28.31
C GLU A 127 -7.51 17.23 29.33
N VAL A 128 -6.18 17.10 29.23
CA VAL A 128 -5.24 17.84 30.10
C VAL A 128 -5.36 19.35 29.89
N ARG A 129 -5.50 19.80 28.63
CA ARG A 129 -5.71 21.23 28.32
C ARG A 129 -6.99 21.75 28.94
N ASP A 130 -8.08 21.01 28.82
CA ASP A 130 -9.38 21.45 29.33
C ASP A 130 -9.40 21.52 30.86
N ARG A 131 -8.75 20.57 31.54
CA ARG A 131 -8.54 20.61 33.02
C ARG A 131 -7.64 21.75 33.49
N LEU A 132 -6.75 22.27 32.65
CA LEU A 132 -5.87 23.40 32.97
C LEU A 132 -6.55 24.76 32.73
N ALA A 133 -7.67 24.76 32.00
CA ALA A 133 -8.44 25.97 31.67
C ALA A 133 -9.56 26.25 32.70
N GLU A 134 -9.86 25.31 33.59
CA GLU A 134 -10.66 25.49 34.82
C GLU A 134 -9.81 26.03 35.98
#